data_AF-A0A2N2LS03-F1
#
_entry.id   AF-A0A2N2LS03-F1
#
_cell.length_a   1.000
_cell.length_b   1.000
_cell.length_c   1.000
_cell.angle_alpha   90.00
_cell.angle_beta   90.00
_cell.angle_gamma   90.00
#
_symmetry.space_group_name_H-M   'P 1'
#
loop_
_entity.id
_entity.type
_entity.pdbx_description
1 polymer ?
#
loop_
_entity_poly.entity_id
_entity_poly.type
_entity_poly.pdbx_seq_one_letter_code
_entity_poly.pdbx_strand_id
1 'polypeptide(L)' 'MDSGKTYASAKALERCVSDCEKTVIIHALRRTKGDTTMAAQMLGTTKRSLAGKIHKYEIDCTQFESE' A
#
# COMPACT_ATOMS: atom_id res chain seq x y z
N MET A 1 35.26 17.44 -10.51
CA MET A 1 34.40 16.56 -11.31
C MET A 1 33.11 16.35 -10.52
N ASP A 2 32.03 16.94 -11.02
CA ASP A 2 30.71 16.93 -10.39
C ASP A 2 30.09 15.55 -10.58
N SER A 3 30.29 14.66 -9.62
CA SER A 3 29.74 13.29 -9.62
C SER A 3 28.33 13.28 -9.02
N GLY A 4 27.49 14.21 -9.45
CA GLY A 4 26.21 14.52 -8.83
C GLY A 4 24.98 14.18 -9.67
N LYS A 5 24.92 13.06 -10.42
CA LYS A 5 23.68 12.74 -11.18
C LYS A 5 23.45 11.30 -11.62
N THR A 6 23.51 10.29 -10.74
CA THR A 6 23.04 8.93 -11.07
C THR A 6 22.50 8.15 -9.86
N TYR A 7 21.51 8.70 -9.12
CA TYR A 7 20.80 7.92 -8.08
C TYR A 7 19.27 8.05 -8.11
N ALA A 8 18.69 8.82 -9.05
CA ALA A 8 17.24 8.90 -9.20
C ALA A 8 16.64 7.64 -9.86
N SER A 9 17.43 6.86 -10.60
CA SER A 9 16.96 5.71 -11.40
C SER A 9 17.03 4.35 -10.70
N ALA A 10 17.81 4.20 -9.63
CA ALA A 10 18.14 2.89 -9.08
C ALA A 10 16.97 2.15 -8.40
N LYS A 11 15.84 2.84 -8.17
CA LYS A 11 14.68 2.29 -7.43
C LYS A 11 13.33 2.71 -8.02
N ALA A 12 13.30 3.19 -9.27
CA ALA A 12 12.05 3.62 -9.91
C ALA A 12 11.02 2.49 -9.98
N LEU A 13 11.45 1.28 -10.36
CA LEU A 13 10.57 0.10 -10.39
C LEU A 13 10.03 -0.24 -8.99
N GLU A 14 10.90 -0.25 -7.98
CA GLU A 14 10.50 -0.56 -6.59
C GLU A 14 9.49 0.45 -6.04
N ARG A 15 9.65 1.73 -6.40
CA ARG A 15 8.69 2.80 -6.09
C ARG A 15 7.36 2.57 -6.79
N CYS A 16 7.36 2.35 -8.11
CA CYS A 16 6.13 2.09 -8.86
C CYS A 16 5.36 0.87 -8.33
N VAL A 17 6.06 -0.20 -7.99
CA VAL A 17 5.44 -1.39 -7.39
C VAL A 17 4.85 -1.05 -6.02
N SER A 18 5.58 -0.31 -5.18
CA SER A 18 5.10 0.09 -3.85
C SER A 18 3.89 1.02 -3.91
N ASP A 19 3.89 1.97 -4.84
CA ASP A 19 2.78 2.92 -5.04
C ASP A 19 1.54 2.21 -5.57
N CYS A 20 1.72 1.30 -6.53
CA CYS A 20 0.63 0.48 -7.06
C CYS A 20 0.04 -0.42 -5.96
N GLU A 21 0.91 -1.09 -5.19
CA GLU A 21 0.49 -1.94 -4.07
C GLU A 21 -0.27 -1.14 -3.00
N LYS A 22 0.24 0.04 -2.62
CA LYS A 22 -0.44 0.96 -1.69
C LYS A 22 -1.82 1.38 -2.22
N THR A 23 -1.91 1.75 -3.49
CA THR A 23 -3.16 2.19 -4.12
C THR A 23 -4.21 1.08 -4.12
N VAL A 24 -3.81 -0.14 -4.45
CA VAL A 24 -4.71 -1.32 -4.46
C VAL A 24 -5.22 -1.62 -3.05
N ILE A 25 -4.36 -1.55 -2.03
CA ILE A 25 -4.76 -1.75 -0.63
C ILE A 25 -5.76 -0.68 -0.19
N ILE A 26 -5.49 0.60 -0.49
CA ILE A 26 -6.40 1.71 -0.15
C ILE A 26 -7.76 1.52 -0.83
N HIS A 27 -7.78 1.14 -2.11
CA HIS A 27 -9.02 0.88 -2.83
C HIS A 27 -9.83 -0.27 -2.21
N ALA A 28 -9.16 -1.36 -1.82
CA ALA A 28 -9.81 -2.47 -1.12
C ALA A 28 -10.41 -2.01 0.23
N LEU A 29 -9.63 -1.30 1.04
CA LEU A 29 -10.08 -0.77 2.34
C LEU A 29 -11.25 0.20 2.20
N ARG A 30 -11.24 1.08 1.20
CA ARG A 30 -12.38 1.96 0.89
C ARG A 30 -13.63 1.16 0.55
N ARG A 31 -13.48 0.13 -0.29
CA ARG A 31 -14.61 -0.70 -0.74
C ARG A 31 -15.18 -1.56 0.38
N THR A 32 -14.39 -1.86 1.40
CA THR A 32 -14.81 -2.62 2.59
C THR A 32 -15.04 -1.75 3.82
N LYS A 33 -15.10 -0.42 3.66
CA LYS A 33 -15.33 0.54 4.76
C LYS A 33 -14.40 0.35 5.96
N GLY A 34 -13.13 0.07 5.69
CA GLY A 34 -12.11 -0.16 6.72
C GLY A 34 -12.03 -1.60 7.26
N ASP A 35 -12.92 -2.52 6.86
CA ASP A 35 -12.83 -3.92 7.30
C ASP A 35 -11.63 -4.61 6.62
N THR A 36 -10.55 -4.77 7.40
CA THR A 36 -9.31 -5.42 7.00
C THR A 36 -9.47 -6.92 6.70
N THR A 37 -10.49 -7.57 7.28
CA THR A 37 -10.85 -8.97 6.98
C THR A 37 -11.34 -9.09 5.55
N MET A 38 -12.35 -8.29 5.22
CA MET A 38 -12.95 -8.30 3.91
C MET A 38 -11.97 -7.79 2.86
N ALA A 39 -11.16 -6.78 3.18
CA ALA A 39 -10.13 -6.29 2.26
C ALA A 39 -9.10 -7.37 1.95
N ALA A 40 -8.65 -8.14 2.95
CA ALA A 40 -7.71 -9.24 2.73
C ALA A 40 -8.32 -10.33 1.85
N GLN A 41 -9.58 -10.71 2.10
CA GLN A 41 -10.29 -11.69 1.26
C GLN A 41 -10.47 -11.19 -0.18
N MET A 42 -10.83 -9.92 -0.36
CA MET A 42 -10.99 -9.28 -1.68
C MET A 42 -9.68 -9.27 -2.47
N LEU A 43 -8.56 -9.03 -1.79
CA LEU A 43 -7.22 -9.05 -2.39
C LEU A 43 -6.64 -10.47 -2.55
N GLY A 44 -7.35 -11.51 -2.12
CA GLY A 44 -6.86 -12.89 -2.16
C GLY A 44 -5.64 -13.13 -1.26
N THR A 45 -5.52 -12.36 -0.17
CA THR A 45 -4.39 -12.44 0.78
C THR A 45 -4.86 -12.76 2.20
N THR A 46 -3.91 -12.90 3.11
CA THR A 46 -4.20 -13.11 4.54
C THR A 46 -4.23 -11.80 5.30
N LYS A 47 -5.02 -11.73 6.38
CA LYS A 47 -5.02 -10.58 7.30
C LYS A 47 -3.62 -10.19 7.76
N ARG A 48 -2.76 -11.18 8.06
CA ARG A 48 -1.40 -10.94 8.53
C ARG A 48 -0.54 -10.26 7.48
N SER A 49 -0.62 -10.72 6.23
CA SER A 49 0.09 -10.10 5.10
C SER A 49 -0.39 -8.66 4.89
N LEU A 50 -1.72 -8.45 4.89
CA LEU A 50 -2.31 -7.13 4.74
C LEU A 50 -1.93 -6.18 5.87
N ALA A 51 -1.97 -6.62 7.13
CA ALA A 51 -1.58 -5.82 8.30
C ALA A 51 -0.10 -5.39 8.21
N GLY A 52 0.79 -6.28 7.77
CA GLY A 52 2.18 -5.94 7.53
C GLY A 52 2.34 -4.85 6.46
N LYS A 53 1.52 -4.89 5.41
CA LYS A 53 1.53 -3.88 4.33
C LYS A 53 0.92 -2.55 4.78
N ILE A 54 -0.17 -2.58 5.54
CA ILE A 54 -0.78 -1.39 6.16
C ILE A 54 0.25 -0.66 7.02
N HIS A 55 0.97 -1.40 7.86
CA HIS A 55 2.04 -0.84 8.68
C HIS A 55 3.20 -0.31 7.83
N LYS A 56 3.66 -1.06 6.82
CA LYS A 56 4.73 -0.65 5.90
C LYS A 56 4.41 0.65 5.16
N TYR A 57 3.16 0.85 4.76
CA TYR A 57 2.73 2.01 3.96
C TYR A 57 2.10 3.13 4.78
N GLU A 58 2.06 2.98 6.11
CA GLU A 58 1.47 3.92 7.07
C GLU A 58 0.03 4.29 6.65
N ILE A 59 -0.76 3.27 6.30
CA ILE A 59 -2.16 3.46 5.90
C ILE A 59 -3.01 3.54 7.16
N ASP A 60 -3.68 4.68 7.36
CA ASP A 60 -4.65 4.83 8.43
C ASP A 60 -5.98 4.17 8.02
N CYS A 61 -6.33 3.03 8.61
CA CYS A 61 -7.57 2.34 8.29
C CYS A 61 -8.82 3.07 8.81
N THR A 62 -8.69 3.92 9.84
CA THR A 62 -9.83 4.60 10.49
C THR A 62 -10.47 5.63 9.57
N GLN A 63 -9.71 6.14 8.59
CA GLN A 63 -10.20 7.10 7.60
C GLN A 63 -11.31 6.52 6.69
N PHE A 64 -11.47 5.19 6.65
CA PHE A 64 -12.42 4.52 5.76
C PHE A 64 -13.70 4.06 6.45
N GLU A 65 -13.80 4.16 7.78
CA GLU A 65 -15.00 3.72 8.53
C GLU A 65 -16.16 4.73 8.45
N SER A 66 -15.89 5.96 7.98
CA SER A 66 -16.85 7.09 8.00
C SER A 66 -17.40 7.50 6.62
N GLU A 67 -17.16 6.70 5.56
CA GLU A 67 -17.66 6.95 4.18
C GLU A 67 -18.89 6.09 3.81
#